data_AF-A0AAI8BTH8-F1
#
_entry.id   AF-A0AAI8BTH8-F1
#
_cell.length_a   1.000
_cell.length_b   1.000
_cell.length_c   1.000
_cell.angle_alpha   90.00
_cell.angle_beta   90.00
_cell.angle_gamma   90.00
#
_symmetry.space_group_name_H-M   'P 1'
#
loop_
_entity.id
_entity.type
_entity.pdbx_description
1 polymer ?
#
loop_
_entity_poly.entity_id
_entity_poly.type
_entity_poly.pdbx_seq_one_letter_code
_entity_poly.pdbx_strand_id
1 'polypeptide(L)'
;MIEKILPAIITIIGNVIFYLWIKGRVDKSIEKNKIAYSGIFKEKVNIYRELLEKTYGIKKELNKFQYVGTKEEGTEIIQKINDYIQFYSINQPFLSDQMLAELNKIRAEFQDVFDKFYMHISNSKSDNLNEFFEAGNKLKTNNPFNEIEKRIIKEMRNDLKIAEFGK
;
A
#
# COMPACT_ATOMS: atom_id res chain seq x y z
N MET A 1 39.15 36.65 -43.02
CA MET A 1 37.77 37.02 -42.59
C MET A 1 36.88 35.78 -42.47
N ILE A 2 36.86 34.90 -43.48
CA ILE A 2 36.11 33.62 -43.45
C ILE A 2 36.52 32.74 -42.25
N GLU A 3 37.82 32.63 -41.94
CA GLU A 3 38.33 31.87 -40.78
C GLU A 3 37.84 32.37 -39.40
N LYS A 4 37.44 33.64 -39.29
CA LYS A 4 36.91 34.21 -38.04
C LYS A 4 35.38 34.14 -37.95
N ILE A 5 34.70 34.05 -39.10
CA ILE A 5 33.23 34.02 -39.19
C ILE A 5 32.71 32.57 -39.11
N LEU A 6 33.46 31.61 -39.65
CA LEU A 6 33.10 30.19 -39.65
C LEU A 6 32.89 29.60 -38.23
N PRO A 7 33.75 29.89 -37.22
CA PRO A 7 33.54 29.41 -35.85
C PRO A 7 32.27 29.98 -35.23
N ALA A 8 31.95 31.25 -35.51
CA ALA A 8 30.75 31.91 -35.00
C ALA A 8 29.47 31.28 -35.59
N ILE A 9 29.46 30.97 -36.89
CA ILE A 9 28.34 30.29 -37.55
C ILE A 9 28.16 28.87 -36.99
N ILE A 10 29.23 28.11 -36.82
CA ILE A 10 29.19 26.75 -36.25
C ILE A 10 28.62 26.80 -34.82
N THR A 11 29.00 27.80 -34.03
CA THR A 11 28.51 27.97 -32.64
C THR A 11 27.01 28.28 -32.61
N ILE A 12 26.53 29.14 -33.50
CA ILE A 12 25.10 29.47 -33.62
C ILE A 12 24.31 28.22 -34.03
N ILE A 13 24.77 27.50 -35.07
CA ILE A 13 24.11 26.28 -35.54
C ILE A 13 24.12 25.20 -34.45
N GLY A 14 25.25 25.02 -33.75
CA GLY A 14 25.39 24.07 -32.65
C GLY A 14 24.43 24.38 -31.50
N ASN A 15 24.30 25.65 -31.12
CA ASN A 15 23.33 26.08 -30.10
C ASN A 15 21.89 25.87 -30.54
N VAL A 16 21.55 26.16 -31.80
CA VAL A 16 20.21 25.96 -32.35
C VAL A 16 19.86 24.46 -32.36
N ILE A 17 20.77 23.59 -32.81
CA ILE A 17 20.58 22.13 -32.81
C ILE A 17 20.46 21.61 -31.38
N PHE A 18 21.32 22.06 -30.45
CA PHE A 18 21.26 21.66 -29.05
C PHE A 18 19.90 22.03 -28.42
N TYR A 19 19.45 23.26 -28.64
CA TYR A 19 18.22 23.77 -28.03
C TYR A 19 16.96 23.14 -28.63
N LEU A 20 16.92 22.94 -29.95
CA LEU A 20 15.74 22.35 -30.59
C LEU A 20 15.69 20.83 -30.41
N TRP A 21 16.84 20.15 -30.50
CA TRP A 21 16.86 18.70 -30.60
C TRP A 21 17.10 18.00 -29.27
N ILE A 22 18.06 18.48 -28.47
CA ILE A 22 18.38 17.88 -27.18
C ILE A 22 17.43 18.40 -26.12
N LYS A 23 17.35 19.72 -25.93
CA LYS A 23 16.48 20.31 -24.90
C LYS A 23 15.01 19.97 -25.14
N GLY A 24 14.52 20.10 -26.38
CA GLY A 24 13.14 19.73 -26.73
C GLY A 24 12.80 18.25 -26.52
N ARG A 25 13.73 17.31 -26.77
CA ARG A 25 13.50 15.88 -26.47
C ARG A 25 13.58 15.59 -24.98
N VAL A 26 14.55 16.18 -24.29
CA VAL A 26 14.76 15.99 -22.86
C VAL A 26 13.56 16.53 -22.09
N ASP A 27 13.11 17.75 -22.39
CA ASP A 27 11.95 18.35 -21.72
C ASP A 27 10.68 17.52 -21.95
N LYS A 28 10.40 17.09 -23.20
CA LYS A 28 9.27 16.19 -23.49
C LYS A 28 9.37 14.85 -22.78
N SER A 29 10.57 14.27 -22.70
CA SER A 29 10.79 13.01 -21.99
C SER A 29 10.61 13.18 -20.48
N ILE A 30 11.12 14.27 -19.90
CA ILE A 30 10.95 14.60 -18.49
C ILE A 30 9.47 14.80 -18.18
N GLU A 31 8.74 15.53 -19.01
CA GLU A 31 7.32 15.81 -18.82
C GLU A 31 6.47 14.53 -18.91
N LYS A 32 6.72 13.68 -19.91
CA LYS A 32 6.07 12.37 -20.03
C LYS A 32 6.36 11.47 -18.81
N ASN A 33 7.62 11.43 -18.37
CA ASN A 33 8.02 10.65 -17.20
C ASN A 33 7.38 11.20 -15.92
N LYS A 34 7.28 12.53 -15.77
CA LYS A 34 6.64 13.20 -14.63
C LYS A 34 5.14 12.89 -14.59
N ILE A 35 4.44 12.92 -15.72
CA ILE A 35 3.01 12.61 -15.80
C ILE A 35 2.77 11.13 -15.47
N ALA A 36 3.53 10.22 -16.08
CA ALA A 36 3.42 8.79 -15.82
C ALA A 36 3.71 8.45 -14.34
N TYR A 37 4.78 9.05 -13.79
CA TYR A 37 5.15 8.89 -12.39
C TYR A 37 4.07 9.43 -11.45
N SER A 38 3.53 10.62 -11.72
CA SER A 38 2.44 11.20 -10.93
C SER A 38 1.18 10.33 -10.94
N GLY A 39 0.82 9.76 -12.10
CA GLY A 39 -0.30 8.85 -12.23
C GLY A 39 -0.12 7.56 -11.43
N ILE A 40 1.02 6.87 -11.62
CA ILE A 40 1.35 5.62 -10.91
C ILE A 40 1.43 5.85 -9.41
N PHE A 41 2.07 6.96 -8.99
CA PHE A 41 2.21 7.30 -7.58
C PHE A 41 0.85 7.59 -6.93
N LYS A 42 -0.03 8.33 -7.62
CA LYS A 42 -1.39 8.59 -7.13
C LYS A 42 -2.19 7.29 -6.98
N GLU A 43 -2.06 6.39 -7.95
CA GLU A 43 -2.71 5.07 -7.89
C GLU A 43 -2.21 4.26 -6.69
N LYS A 44 -0.89 4.22 -6.50
CA LYS A 44 -0.26 3.54 -5.36
C LYS A 44 -0.72 4.10 -4.00
N VAL A 45 -0.84 5.43 -3.88
CA VAL A 45 -1.41 6.09 -2.69
C VAL A 45 -2.84 5.62 -2.43
N ASN A 46 -3.67 5.54 -3.48
CA ASN A 46 -5.06 5.11 -3.36
C ASN A 46 -5.15 3.66 -2.89
N ILE A 47 -4.35 2.78 -3.49
CA ILE A 47 -4.26 1.36 -3.10
C ILE A 47 -3.89 1.25 -1.62
N TYR A 48 -2.88 1.98 -1.16
CA TYR A 48 -2.48 1.94 0.25
C TYR A 48 -3.53 2.51 1.20
N ARG A 49 -4.22 3.58 0.81
CA ARG A 49 -5.34 4.12 1.60
C ARG A 49 -6.44 3.07 1.75
N GLU A 50 -6.82 2.44 0.65
CA GLU A 50 -7.88 1.43 0.64
C GLU A 50 -7.46 0.16 1.42
N LEU A 51 -6.19 -0.25 1.36
CA LEU A 51 -5.66 -1.32 2.23
C LEU A 51 -5.83 -0.98 3.71
N LEU A 52 -5.50 0.24 4.12
CA LEU A 52 -5.68 0.68 5.50
C LEU A 52 -7.15 0.69 5.89
N GLU A 53 -8.02 1.26 5.05
CA GLU A 53 -9.47 1.30 5.29
C GLU A 53 -10.05 -0.09 5.47
N LYS A 54 -9.73 -1.04 4.57
CA LYS A 54 -10.18 -2.44 4.69
C LYS A 54 -9.61 -3.11 5.94
N THR A 55 -8.34 -2.87 6.26
CA THR A 55 -7.68 -3.43 7.45
C THR A 55 -8.39 -2.96 8.73
N TYR A 56 -8.60 -1.65 8.87
CA TYR A 56 -9.30 -1.08 10.03
C TYR A 56 -10.78 -1.46 10.06
N GLY A 57 -11.42 -1.59 8.89
CA GLY A 57 -12.78 -2.09 8.75
C GLY A 57 -12.93 -3.50 9.31
N ILE A 58 -12.12 -4.45 8.86
CA ILE A 58 -12.15 -5.85 9.35
C ILE A 58 -11.87 -5.88 10.85
N LYS A 59 -10.88 -5.12 11.33
CA LYS A 59 -10.57 -5.01 12.76
C LYS A 59 -11.78 -4.57 13.58
N LYS A 60 -12.50 -3.54 13.11
CA LYS A 60 -13.68 -3.01 13.80
C LYS A 60 -14.79 -4.06 13.87
N GLU A 61 -15.02 -4.78 12.77
CA GLU A 61 -16.04 -5.84 12.74
C GLU A 61 -15.67 -7.00 13.66
N LEU A 62 -14.41 -7.46 13.66
CA LEU A 62 -13.95 -8.49 14.59
C LEU A 62 -14.13 -8.07 16.05
N ASN A 63 -13.81 -6.81 16.39
CA ASN A 63 -14.06 -6.29 17.73
C ASN A 63 -15.55 -6.28 18.09
N LYS A 64 -16.43 -5.90 17.17
CA LYS A 64 -17.89 -5.94 17.41
C LYS A 64 -18.36 -7.39 17.59
N PHE A 65 -17.90 -8.26 16.71
CA PHE A 65 -18.22 -9.69 16.68
C PHE A 65 -17.87 -10.39 17.98
N GLN A 66 -16.75 -10.02 18.61
CA GLN A 66 -16.35 -10.53 19.91
C GLN A 66 -17.46 -10.43 20.99
N TYR A 67 -18.21 -9.33 21.02
CA TYR A 67 -19.15 -9.05 22.13
C TYR A 67 -20.61 -9.36 21.79
N VAL A 68 -21.02 -9.12 20.54
CA VAL A 68 -22.43 -9.20 20.11
C VAL A 68 -22.63 -10.02 18.84
N GLY A 69 -21.61 -10.79 18.44
CA GLY A 69 -21.58 -11.49 17.17
C GLY A 69 -22.65 -12.56 16.99
N THR A 70 -23.24 -12.63 15.79
CA THR A 70 -24.08 -13.77 15.36
C THR A 70 -23.43 -14.59 14.25
N LYS A 71 -23.90 -15.82 14.02
CA LYS A 71 -23.33 -16.68 12.96
C LYS A 71 -23.43 -16.05 11.56
N GLU A 72 -24.49 -15.30 11.30
CA GLU A 72 -24.70 -14.54 10.06
C GLU A 72 -23.63 -13.46 9.89
N GLU A 73 -23.36 -12.65 10.93
CA GLU A 73 -22.29 -11.65 10.94
C GLU A 73 -20.90 -12.30 10.73
N GLY A 74 -20.73 -13.54 11.20
CA GLY A 74 -19.51 -14.31 10.94
C GLY A 74 -19.26 -14.56 9.45
N THR A 75 -20.32 -14.79 8.67
CA THR A 75 -20.22 -14.97 7.21
C THR A 75 -19.79 -13.69 6.51
N GLU A 76 -20.30 -12.54 6.96
CA GLU A 76 -19.93 -11.22 6.43
C GLU A 76 -18.45 -10.90 6.69
N ILE A 77 -17.92 -11.28 7.85
CA ILE A 77 -16.50 -11.07 8.18
C ILE A 77 -15.59 -11.89 7.28
N ILE A 78 -15.92 -13.16 7.03
CA ILE A 78 -15.18 -13.99 6.08
C ILE A 78 -15.18 -13.34 4.69
N GLN A 79 -16.33 -12.84 4.24
CA GLN A 79 -16.43 -12.16 2.95
C GLN A 79 -15.51 -10.93 2.90
N LYS A 80 -15.48 -10.10 3.96
CA LYS A 80 -14.57 -8.95 4.04
C LYS A 80 -13.09 -9.35 4.02
N ILE A 81 -12.72 -10.46 4.66
CA ILE A 81 -11.35 -11.00 4.59
C ILE A 81 -11.02 -11.47 3.17
N ASN A 82 -11.96 -12.15 2.48
CA ASN A 82 -11.77 -12.56 1.09
C ASN A 82 -11.65 -11.37 0.13
N ASP A 83 -12.49 -10.34 0.31
CA ASP A 83 -12.42 -9.11 -0.48
C ASP A 83 -11.08 -8.39 -0.28
N TYR A 84 -10.52 -8.44 0.95
CA TYR A 84 -9.19 -7.93 1.23
C TYR A 84 -8.10 -8.70 0.48
N ILE A 85 -8.19 -10.03 0.46
CA ILE A 85 -7.27 -10.90 -0.31
C ILE A 85 -7.32 -10.58 -1.79
N GLN A 86 -8.54 -10.52 -2.34
CA GLN A 86 -8.75 -10.20 -3.73
C GLN A 86 -8.18 -8.82 -4.07
N PHE A 87 -8.41 -7.83 -3.20
CA PHE A 87 -7.93 -6.47 -3.42
C PHE A 87 -6.42 -6.40 -3.55
N TYR A 88 -5.65 -6.96 -2.61
CA TYR A 88 -4.19 -6.90 -2.72
C TYR A 88 -3.64 -7.80 -3.83
N SER A 89 -4.36 -8.86 -4.21
CA SER A 89 -3.96 -9.74 -5.31
C SER A 89 -4.11 -9.06 -6.67
N ILE A 90 -5.21 -8.33 -6.89
CA ILE A 90 -5.42 -7.51 -8.09
C ILE A 90 -4.35 -6.41 -8.17
N ASN A 91 -4.06 -5.78 -7.04
CA ASN A 91 -3.13 -4.65 -6.96
C ASN A 91 -1.67 -5.06 -6.74
N GLN A 92 -1.36 -6.36 -6.80
CA GLN A 92 -0.01 -6.90 -6.62
C GLN A 92 1.08 -6.15 -7.42
N PRO A 93 0.86 -5.70 -8.67
CA PRO A 93 1.88 -4.94 -9.42
C PRO A 93 2.35 -3.63 -8.76
N PHE A 94 1.56 -3.07 -7.83
CA PHE A 94 1.88 -1.84 -7.11
C PHE A 94 2.47 -2.09 -5.71
N LEU A 95 2.54 -3.36 -5.30
CA LEU A 95 2.95 -3.76 -3.96
C LEU A 95 4.34 -4.41 -4.03
N SER A 96 5.21 -4.09 -3.07
CA SER A 96 6.47 -4.78 -2.95
C SER A 96 6.27 -6.20 -2.40
N ASP A 97 7.23 -7.09 -2.64
CA ASP A 97 7.23 -8.43 -2.02
C ASP A 97 7.15 -8.37 -0.49
N GLN A 98 7.79 -7.35 0.11
CA GLN A 98 7.72 -7.14 1.55
C GLN A 98 6.31 -6.73 1.98
N MET A 99 5.65 -5.84 1.24
CA MET A 99 4.27 -5.45 1.51
C MET A 99 3.35 -6.67 1.44
N LEU A 100 3.47 -7.49 0.40
CA LEU A 100 2.70 -8.72 0.25
C LEU A 100 2.91 -9.69 1.41
N ALA A 101 4.15 -9.84 1.87
CA ALA A 101 4.45 -10.67 3.04
C ALA A 101 3.75 -10.16 4.31
N GLU A 102 3.75 -8.84 4.57
CA GLU A 102 3.04 -8.27 5.73
C GLU A 102 1.51 -8.40 5.58
N LEU A 103 0.97 -8.18 4.38
CA LEU A 103 -0.46 -8.35 4.11
C LEU A 103 -0.92 -9.80 4.35
N ASN A 104 -0.11 -10.78 3.95
CA ASN A 104 -0.38 -12.19 4.23
C ASN A 104 -0.35 -12.51 5.72
N LYS A 105 0.57 -11.93 6.49
CA LYS A 105 0.57 -12.08 7.96
C LYS A 105 -0.69 -11.50 8.57
N ILE A 106 -1.09 -10.30 8.18
CA ILE A 106 -2.29 -9.64 8.70
C ILE A 106 -3.55 -10.42 8.34
N ARG A 107 -3.64 -10.93 7.11
CA ARG A 107 -4.70 -11.85 6.71
C ARG A 107 -4.75 -13.08 7.62
N ALA A 108 -3.60 -13.71 7.90
CA ALA A 108 -3.55 -14.87 8.79
C ALA A 108 -3.99 -14.52 10.21
N GLU A 109 -3.59 -13.35 10.73
CA GLU A 109 -4.05 -12.86 12.04
C GLU A 109 -5.56 -12.59 12.05
N PHE A 110 -6.13 -12.05 10.97
CA PHE A 110 -7.58 -11.89 10.86
C PHE A 110 -8.32 -13.23 10.93
N GLN A 111 -7.81 -14.24 10.22
CA GLN A 111 -8.40 -15.58 10.23
C GLN A 111 -8.28 -16.23 11.60
N ASP A 112 -7.11 -16.18 12.24
CA ASP A 112 -6.89 -16.71 13.60
C ASP A 112 -7.86 -16.09 14.63
N VAL A 113 -8.00 -14.77 14.60
CA VAL A 113 -8.91 -14.06 15.51
C VAL A 113 -10.37 -14.41 15.21
N PHE A 114 -10.74 -14.44 13.93
CA PHE A 114 -12.09 -14.82 13.52
C PHE A 114 -12.46 -16.22 13.99
N ASP A 115 -11.60 -17.21 13.74
CA ASP A 115 -11.86 -18.61 14.07
C ASP A 115 -12.07 -18.80 15.58
N LYS A 116 -11.24 -18.15 16.41
CA LYS A 116 -11.35 -18.18 17.87
C LYS A 116 -12.65 -17.55 18.38
N PHE A 117 -13.08 -16.43 17.79
CA PHE A 117 -14.36 -15.81 18.14
C PHE A 117 -15.55 -16.66 17.67
N TYR A 118 -15.50 -17.14 16.44
CA TYR A 118 -16.57 -17.93 15.84
C TYR A 118 -16.78 -19.26 16.56
N MET A 119 -15.69 -19.93 16.98
CA MET A 119 -15.75 -21.15 17.78
C MET A 119 -16.47 -20.91 19.12
N HIS A 120 -16.16 -19.81 19.82
CA HIS A 120 -16.80 -19.50 21.09
C HIS A 120 -18.31 -19.18 20.93
N ILE A 121 -18.65 -18.40 19.90
CA ILE A 121 -20.05 -18.04 19.59
C ILE A 121 -20.85 -19.26 19.14
N SER A 122 -20.23 -20.16 18.37
CA SER A 122 -20.89 -21.34 17.83
C SER A 122 -21.04 -22.49 18.84
N ASN A 123 -20.13 -22.57 19.81
CA ASN A 123 -20.09 -23.62 20.83
C ASN A 123 -20.17 -23.00 22.24
N SER A 124 -21.40 -22.87 22.76
CA SER A 124 -21.71 -22.27 24.07
C SER A 124 -21.12 -23.00 25.29
N LYS A 125 -20.33 -24.07 25.08
CA LYS A 125 -19.67 -24.90 26.10
C LYS A 125 -18.14 -24.92 25.98
N SER A 126 -17.53 -24.00 25.21
CA SER A 126 -16.09 -24.13 24.91
C SER A 126 -15.20 -23.84 26.13
N ASP A 127 -14.33 -24.80 26.45
CA ASP A 127 -13.25 -24.69 27.45
C ASP A 127 -12.12 -23.74 26.99
N ASN A 128 -12.22 -23.15 25.79
CA ASN A 128 -11.19 -22.33 25.15
C ASN A 128 -11.35 -20.82 25.42
N LEU A 129 -11.83 -20.45 26.60
CA LEU A 129 -11.94 -19.04 27.03
C LEU A 129 -10.60 -18.29 26.96
N ASN A 130 -9.49 -18.97 27.24
CA ASN A 130 -8.16 -18.37 27.16
C ASN A 130 -7.82 -17.92 25.72
N GLU A 131 -8.05 -18.78 24.73
CA GLU A 131 -7.77 -18.46 23.32
C GLU A 131 -8.65 -17.30 22.83
N PHE A 132 -9.90 -17.23 23.29
CA PHE A 132 -10.81 -16.13 23.00
C PHE A 132 -10.30 -14.79 23.56
N PHE A 133 -9.86 -14.76 24.82
CA PHE A 133 -9.32 -13.54 25.43
C PHE A 133 -7.98 -13.14 24.81
N GLU A 134 -7.11 -14.10 24.46
CA GLU A 134 -5.87 -13.84 23.75
C GLU A 134 -6.11 -13.20 22.38
N ALA A 135 -7.06 -13.73 21.59
CA ALA A 135 -7.46 -13.14 20.31
C ALA A 135 -7.99 -11.71 20.48
N GLY A 136 -8.81 -11.47 21.52
CA GLY A 136 -9.27 -10.12 21.87
C GLY A 136 -8.12 -9.18 22.24
N ASN A 137 -7.12 -9.66 22.97
CA ASN A 137 -5.94 -8.87 23.34
C ASN A 137 -5.06 -8.53 22.13
N LYS A 138 -4.96 -9.41 21.13
CA LYS A 138 -4.29 -9.11 19.85
C LYS A 138 -4.94 -7.91 19.13
N LEU A 139 -6.27 -7.84 19.11
CA LEU A 139 -6.99 -6.69 18.53
C LEU A 139 -6.76 -5.39 19.31
N LYS A 140 -6.71 -5.47 20.64
CA LYS A 140 -6.53 -4.32 21.55
C LYS A 140 -5.11 -3.74 21.49
N THR A 141 -4.10 -4.60 21.46
CA THR A 141 -2.68 -4.18 21.45
C THR A 141 -2.28 -3.49 20.14
N ASN A 142 -3.08 -3.61 19.08
CA ASN A 142 -2.90 -2.93 17.79
C ASN A 142 -1.56 -3.24 17.08
N ASN A 143 -0.79 -4.23 17.54
CA ASN A 143 0.57 -4.46 17.03
C ASN A 143 0.60 -4.83 15.53
N PRO A 144 -0.17 -5.83 15.05
CA PRO A 144 -0.17 -6.19 13.62
C PRO A 144 -0.65 -5.04 12.72
N PHE A 145 -1.54 -4.20 13.26
CA PHE A 145 -2.16 -3.07 12.56
C PHE A 145 -1.23 -1.85 12.48
N ASN A 146 -0.45 -1.60 13.53
CA ASN A 146 0.58 -0.58 13.53
C ASN A 146 1.71 -0.93 12.55
N GLU A 147 1.98 -2.22 12.33
CA GLU A 147 3.02 -2.69 11.42
C GLU A 147 2.70 -2.37 9.96
N ILE A 148 1.45 -2.56 9.50
CA ILE A 148 1.08 -2.22 8.12
C ILE A 148 1.10 -0.72 7.86
N GLU A 149 0.64 0.09 8.82
CA GLU A 149 0.68 1.54 8.68
C GLU A 149 2.12 2.04 8.58
N LYS A 150 3.00 1.57 9.48
CA LYS A 150 4.43 1.91 9.42
C LYS A 150 5.07 1.43 8.12
N ARG A 151 4.69 0.25 7.62
CA ARG A 151 5.17 -0.29 6.34
C ARG A 151 4.75 0.59 5.17
N ILE A 152 3.47 0.96 5.09
CA ILE A 152 2.94 1.86 4.06
C ILE A 152 3.66 3.20 4.08
N ILE A 153 3.80 3.81 5.27
CA ILE A 153 4.54 5.07 5.43
C ILE A 153 5.98 4.93 4.94
N LYS A 154 6.65 3.81 5.25
CA LYS A 154 8.02 3.56 4.82
C LYS A 154 8.14 3.44 3.30
N GLU A 155 7.26 2.68 2.64
CA GLU A 155 7.26 2.55 1.18
C GLU A 155 6.99 3.88 0.49
N MET A 156 6.01 4.64 1.00
CA MET A 156 5.69 5.97 0.50
C MET A 156 6.85 6.96 0.63
N ARG A 157 7.57 6.94 1.76
CA ARG A 157 8.76 7.79 1.97
C ARG A 157 9.91 7.42 1.04
N ASN A 158 10.09 6.11 0.78
CA ASN A 158 11.11 5.62 -0.14
C ASN A 158 10.81 6.04 -1.58
N ASP A 159 9.55 5.88 -2.03
CA ASP A 159 9.13 6.31 -3.37
C ASP A 159 9.29 7.82 -3.56
N LEU A 160 8.95 8.61 -2.55
CA LEU A 160 9.14 10.07 -2.58
C LEU A 160 10.60 10.51 -2.44
N LYS A 161 11.54 9.58 -2.24
CA LYS A 161 12.96 9.86 -2.00
C LYS A 161 13.21 10.89 -0.89
N ILE A 162 12.31 10.97 0.10
CA ILE A 162 12.40 11.98 1.18
C ILE A 162 13.68 11.81 2.01
N ALA A 163 14.21 10.58 2.07
CA ALA A 163 15.49 10.30 2.71
C ALA A 163 16.72 10.92 2.00
N GLU A 164 16.60 11.31 0.72
CA GLU A 164 17.71 11.88 -0.07
C GLU A 164 17.78 13.41 0.02
N PHE A 165 16.70 14.10 0.43
CA PHE A 165 16.63 15.57 0.51
C PHE A 165 17.02 16.15 1.88
N GLY A 166 17.40 15.29 2.84
CA GLY A 166 17.75 15.67 4.21
C GLY A 166 19.24 15.59 4.54
N LYS A 167 20.12 15.71 3.54
CA LYS A 167 21.56 15.89 3.73
C LYS A 167 22.00 17.28 3.28
#